data_AF-A0AA38RVN1-F1
#
_entry.id   AF-A0AA38RVN1-F1
#
_cell.length_a   1.000
_cell.length_b   1.000
_cell.length_c   1.000
_cell.angle_alpha   90.00
_cell.angle_beta   90.00
_cell.angle_gamma   90.00
#
_symmetry.space_group_name_H-M   'P 1'
#
loop_
_entity.id
_entity.type
_entity.pdbx_description
1 polymer ?
#
loop_
_entity_poly.entity_id
_entity_poly.type
_entity_poly.pdbx_seq_one_letter_code
_entity_poly.pdbx_strand_id
1 'polypeptide(L)'
;MGGGPTALEELKRLLTPELLTHIVNARLPYDKHAPIDFAEFGRNIFLEDNFGPVVQDRVWPTLIALSKVGLDGIPDLSTFLPPPTDASYPEQCLGLQLLLDHCPRLLFRGIDERWTYSYFMPLSERLAQIWHVLRTEQRPDGWDLWQKSAGLDYWIGVRFWFGTPFVHSERLEYQHTALEFTDETRTIVESETGVPDPWRAKRKETLADLTGYPRVYRAGPPQGEDVTPASWTYWMCMLMDIHVPIIEHYGRYPCQNAIRGRESTAEEKEWIEETTHFGETTQDVAKRVKEDIAAGRWTPLGTDSLGENRSEVRAALNTALDGKR
;
A
#
# COMPACT_ATOMS: atom_id res chain seq x y z
N MET A 1 34.34 -6.22 24.98
CA MET A 1 33.65 -6.40 23.70
C MET A 1 32.24 -5.85 23.86
N GLY A 2 32.00 -4.60 23.45
CA GLY A 2 30.67 -4.01 23.51
C GLY A 2 29.85 -4.61 22.37
N GLY A 3 28.87 -5.45 22.70
CA GLY A 3 27.89 -5.90 21.71
C GLY A 3 27.16 -4.67 21.16
N GLY A 4 27.12 -4.54 19.83
CA GLY A 4 26.30 -3.51 19.19
C GLY A 4 24.83 -3.65 19.60
N PRO A 5 24.00 -2.61 19.38
CA PRO A 5 22.58 -2.67 19.70
C PRO A 5 21.93 -3.89 19.05
N THR A 6 21.06 -4.57 19.79
CA THR A 6 20.18 -5.59 19.23
C THR A 6 19.31 -4.98 18.13
N ALA A 7 18.81 -5.80 17.19
CA ALA A 7 17.94 -5.31 16.12
C ALA A 7 16.71 -4.54 16.66
N LEU A 8 16.20 -4.92 17.84
CA LEU A 8 15.11 -4.21 18.50
C LEU A 8 15.52 -2.85 19.08
N GLU A 9 16.71 -2.73 19.67
CA GLU A 9 17.25 -1.45 20.12
C GLU A 9 17.55 -0.51 18.95
N GLU A 10 18.02 -1.07 17.83
CA GLU A 10 18.20 -0.34 16.58
C GLU A 10 16.85 0.18 16.05
N LEU A 11 15.80 -0.65 16.05
CA LEU A 11 14.45 -0.24 15.66
C LEU A 11 13.92 0.92 16.51
N LYS A 12 14.06 0.85 17.85
CA LYS A 12 13.63 1.95 18.75
C LYS A 12 14.32 3.26 18.47
N ARG A 13 15.56 3.23 17.99
CA ARG A 13 16.31 4.43 17.61
C ARG A 13 15.89 4.99 16.25
N LEU A 14 15.46 4.12 15.33
CA LEU A 14 15.16 4.50 13.94
C LEU A 14 13.69 4.88 13.72
N LEU A 15 12.77 4.16 14.37
CA LEU A 15 11.33 4.36 14.24
C LEU A 15 10.88 5.50 15.17
N THR A 16 11.07 6.73 14.71
CA THR A 16 10.85 7.97 15.47
C THR A 16 9.64 8.75 14.97
N PRO A 17 8.98 9.56 15.82
CA PRO A 17 7.92 10.48 15.38
C PRO A 17 8.32 11.35 14.19
N GLU A 18 9.58 11.82 14.15
CA GLU A 18 10.11 12.64 13.08
C GLU A 18 10.20 11.88 11.75
N LEU A 19 10.57 10.59 11.78
CA LEU A 19 10.56 9.75 10.59
C LEU A 19 9.12 9.55 10.08
N LEU A 20 8.18 9.22 10.96
CA LEU A 20 6.78 8.98 10.60
C LEU A 20 6.14 10.24 10.01
N THR A 21 6.36 11.40 10.64
CA THR A 21 5.91 12.71 10.16
C THR A 21 6.51 13.05 8.79
N HIS A 22 7.81 12.78 8.59
CA HIS A 22 8.47 12.99 7.30
C HIS A 22 7.84 12.15 6.19
N ILE A 23 7.50 10.89 6.46
CA ILE A 23 6.83 10.00 5.52
C ILE A 23 5.45 10.57 5.13
N VAL A 24 4.65 11.02 6.10
CA VAL A 24 3.34 11.60 5.80
C VAL A 24 3.46 12.88 4.98
N ASN A 25 4.31 13.81 5.38
CA ASN A 25 4.48 15.08 4.65
C ASN A 25 5.01 14.88 3.22
N ALA A 26 5.81 13.83 2.99
CA ALA A 26 6.26 13.49 1.65
C ALA A 26 5.14 12.84 0.81
N ARG A 27 4.23 12.06 1.43
CA ARG A 27 3.15 11.39 0.69
C ARG A 27 1.95 12.29 0.44
N LEU A 28 1.66 13.17 1.39
CA LEU A 28 0.56 14.14 1.36
C LEU A 28 1.13 15.56 1.55
N PRO A 29 1.88 16.10 0.56
CA PRO A 29 2.47 17.44 0.63
C PRO A 29 1.44 18.56 0.41
N TYR A 30 0.27 18.42 1.02
CA TYR A 30 -0.87 19.33 0.88
C TYR A 30 -1.14 20.04 2.21
N ASP A 31 -1.64 21.27 2.14
CA ASP A 31 -2.16 21.94 3.33
C ASP A 31 -3.40 21.18 3.83
N LYS A 32 -3.45 20.91 5.13
CA LYS A 32 -4.52 20.09 5.75
C LYS A 32 -5.90 20.72 5.64
N HIS A 33 -6.02 22.01 5.41
CA HIS A 33 -7.28 22.75 5.37
C HIS A 33 -7.57 23.37 4.00
N ALA A 34 -6.64 23.30 3.05
CA ALA A 34 -6.88 23.78 1.69
C ALA A 34 -7.55 22.70 0.82
N PRO A 35 -8.29 23.10 -0.23
CA PRO A 35 -8.75 22.18 -1.26
C PRO A 35 -7.56 21.47 -1.94
N ILE A 36 -7.75 20.19 -2.30
CA ILE A 36 -6.77 19.40 -3.04
C ILE A 36 -7.26 19.22 -4.49
N ASP A 37 -6.38 19.45 -5.47
CA ASP A 37 -6.63 19.02 -6.86
C ASP A 37 -6.55 17.49 -6.91
N PHE A 38 -7.70 16.83 -6.96
CA PHE A 38 -7.76 15.37 -6.95
C PHE A 38 -7.33 14.71 -8.28
N ALA A 39 -7.33 15.45 -9.39
CA ALA A 39 -6.73 14.95 -10.62
C ALA A 39 -5.20 14.91 -10.47
N GLU A 40 -4.60 15.97 -9.91
CA GLU A 40 -3.17 15.99 -9.57
C GLU A 40 -2.81 14.95 -8.51
N PHE A 41 -3.59 14.86 -7.44
CA PHE A 41 -3.43 13.84 -6.41
C PHE A 41 -3.41 12.44 -7.03
N GLY A 42 -4.39 12.13 -7.89
CA GLY A 42 -4.43 10.86 -8.63
C GLY A 42 -3.17 10.62 -9.46
N ARG A 43 -2.74 11.59 -10.26
CA ARG A 43 -1.49 11.47 -11.06
C ARG A 43 -0.29 11.17 -10.17
N ASN A 44 -0.12 11.96 -9.11
CA ASN A 44 1.00 11.88 -8.18
C ASN A 44 1.11 10.54 -7.44
N ILE A 45 0.00 9.81 -7.27
CA ILE A 45 0.01 8.55 -6.51
C ILE A 45 -0.04 7.30 -7.38
N PHE A 46 -0.62 7.36 -8.59
CA PHE A 46 -0.79 6.21 -9.48
C PHE A 46 0.10 6.24 -10.73
N LEU A 47 0.45 7.43 -11.22
CA LEU A 47 1.13 7.60 -12.51
C LEU A 47 2.56 8.12 -12.34
N GLU A 48 2.80 8.88 -11.28
CA GLU A 48 4.10 9.45 -10.95
C GLU A 48 4.63 8.84 -9.63
N ASP A 49 5.95 8.67 -9.54
CA ASP A 49 6.63 8.26 -8.30
C ASP A 49 7.47 9.41 -7.75
N ASN A 50 6.78 10.45 -7.30
CA ASN A 50 7.41 11.61 -6.66
C ASN A 50 7.78 11.32 -5.19
N PHE A 51 7.21 10.27 -4.59
CA PHE A 51 7.36 9.95 -3.17
C PHE A 51 8.60 9.11 -2.88
N GLY A 52 8.83 8.02 -3.64
CA GLY A 52 9.93 7.09 -3.40
C GLY A 52 11.29 7.78 -3.29
N PRO A 53 11.70 8.60 -4.28
CA PRO A 53 12.98 9.33 -4.25
C PRO A 53 13.13 10.28 -3.05
N VAL A 54 12.03 10.84 -2.54
CA VAL A 54 12.06 11.81 -1.42
C VAL A 54 12.34 11.10 -0.10
N VAL A 55 11.75 9.93 0.11
CA VAL A 55 11.80 9.23 1.41
C VAL A 55 12.89 8.18 1.51
N GLN A 56 13.39 7.66 0.37
CA GLN A 56 14.27 6.48 0.30
C GLN A 56 15.39 6.52 1.34
N ASP A 57 16.22 7.57 1.32
CA ASP A 57 17.41 7.65 2.19
C ASP A 57 17.06 7.67 3.69
N ARG A 58 15.88 8.17 4.05
CA ARG A 58 15.42 8.25 5.45
C ARG A 58 14.75 6.97 5.93
N VAL A 59 13.97 6.30 5.08
CA VAL A 59 13.23 5.09 5.47
C VAL A 59 14.07 3.84 5.35
N TRP A 60 15.07 3.82 4.47
CA TRP A 60 15.84 2.62 4.16
C TRP A 60 16.53 1.98 5.38
N PRO A 61 17.20 2.74 6.28
CA PRO A 61 17.79 2.14 7.48
C PRO A 61 16.76 1.41 8.34
N THR A 62 15.55 1.97 8.47
CA THR A 62 14.46 1.36 9.24
C THR A 62 13.93 0.09 8.57
N LEU A 63 13.78 0.08 7.25
CA LEU A 63 13.36 -1.12 6.49
C LEU A 63 14.38 -2.26 6.63
N ILE A 64 15.69 -1.96 6.59
CA ILE A 64 16.76 -2.94 6.81
C ILE A 64 16.79 -3.43 8.26
N ALA A 65 16.54 -2.55 9.23
CA ALA A 65 16.47 -2.96 10.63
C ALA A 65 15.27 -3.90 10.87
N LEU A 66 14.10 -3.59 10.28
CA LEU A 66 12.91 -4.44 10.34
C LEU A 66 13.20 -5.82 9.74
N SER A 67 13.80 -5.88 8.55
CA SER A 67 14.06 -7.14 7.84
C SER A 67 14.96 -8.13 8.63
N LYS A 68 15.68 -7.68 9.66
CA LYS A 68 16.56 -8.51 10.50
C LYS A 68 15.86 -9.16 11.70
N VAL A 69 14.66 -8.72 12.09
CA VAL A 69 13.98 -9.19 13.32
C VAL A 69 13.20 -10.50 13.09
N GLY A 70 12.86 -10.82 11.84
CA GLY A 70 11.99 -11.95 11.51
C GLY A 70 10.52 -11.68 11.88
N LEU A 71 9.58 -12.40 11.26
CA LEU A 71 8.14 -12.17 11.48
C LEU A 71 7.64 -12.60 12.86
N ASP A 72 8.27 -13.62 13.44
CA ASP A 72 7.92 -14.15 14.76
C ASP A 72 8.56 -13.36 15.90
N GLY A 73 9.65 -12.63 15.60
CA GLY A 73 10.37 -11.80 16.57
C GLY A 73 9.93 -10.34 16.60
N ILE A 74 9.06 -9.92 15.66
CA ILE A 74 8.64 -8.52 15.56
C ILE A 74 7.80 -8.15 16.78
N PRO A 75 8.10 -7.05 17.48
CA PRO A 75 7.24 -6.57 18.56
C PRO A 75 5.90 -6.06 17.99
N ASP A 76 4.95 -5.81 18.89
CA ASP A 76 3.79 -4.99 18.54
C ASP A 76 4.26 -3.58 18.15
N LEU A 77 4.19 -3.27 16.85
CA LEU A 77 4.65 -2.00 16.30
C LEU A 77 3.77 -0.81 16.74
N SER A 78 2.57 -1.07 17.25
CA SER A 78 1.72 -0.01 17.82
C SER A 78 2.34 0.60 19.10
N THR A 79 3.25 -0.12 19.75
CA THR A 79 3.96 0.38 20.94
C THR A 79 4.98 1.50 20.67
N PHE A 80 5.27 1.77 19.39
CA PHE A 80 6.12 2.89 18.96
C PHE A 80 5.32 4.17 18.69
N LEU A 81 3.99 4.10 18.82
CA LEU A 81 3.09 5.21 18.57
C LEU A 81 2.69 5.88 19.89
N PRO A 82 2.32 7.17 19.85
CA PRO A 82 1.72 7.83 21.00
C PRO A 82 0.35 7.20 21.35
N PRO A 83 -0.22 7.47 22.54
CA PRO A 83 -1.56 6.98 22.87
C PRO A 83 -2.63 7.62 21.98
N PRO A 84 -3.80 6.97 21.75
CA PRO A 84 -4.87 7.50 20.90
C PRO A 84 -5.41 8.90 21.28
N THR A 85 -5.16 9.35 22.50
CA THR A 85 -5.53 10.68 22.99
C THR A 85 -4.58 11.78 22.54
N ASP A 86 -3.41 11.44 22.02
CA ASP A 86 -2.41 12.40 21.53
C ASP A 86 -2.81 12.94 20.16
N ALA A 87 -2.68 14.25 19.94
CA ALA A 87 -3.07 14.89 18.69
C ALA A 87 -2.24 14.42 17.48
N SER A 88 -1.02 13.91 17.71
CA SER A 88 -0.16 13.36 16.65
C SER A 88 -0.47 11.90 16.31
N TYR A 89 -1.33 11.23 17.09
CA TYR A 89 -1.61 9.79 16.91
C TYR A 89 -2.08 9.42 15.50
N PRO A 90 -3.10 10.08 14.90
CA PRO A 90 -3.57 9.70 13.56
C PRO A 90 -2.49 9.82 12.49
N GLU A 91 -1.68 10.87 12.54
CA GLU A 91 -0.59 11.12 11.59
C GLU A 91 0.56 10.12 11.77
N GLN A 92 0.97 9.83 13.01
CA GLN A 92 2.02 8.84 13.25
C GLN A 92 1.58 7.42 12.86
N CYS A 93 0.31 7.07 13.09
CA CYS A 93 -0.28 5.83 12.58
C CYS A 93 -0.16 5.77 11.04
N LEU A 94 -0.57 6.83 10.33
CA LEU A 94 -0.46 6.89 8.87
C LEU A 94 1.00 6.74 8.41
N GLY A 95 1.95 7.42 9.06
CA GLY A 95 3.37 7.32 8.73
C GLY A 95 3.90 5.90 8.88
N LEU A 96 3.48 5.19 9.93
CA LEU A 96 3.87 3.79 10.15
C LEU A 96 3.23 2.86 9.12
N GLN A 97 1.95 3.10 8.79
CA GLN A 97 1.24 2.36 7.76
C GLN A 97 1.91 2.51 6.39
N LEU A 98 2.30 3.73 6.02
CA LEU A 98 3.01 4.02 4.77
C LEU A 98 4.40 3.37 4.75
N LEU A 99 5.12 3.38 5.88
CA LEU A 99 6.42 2.71 6.00
C LEU A 99 6.31 1.20 5.74
N LEU A 100 5.25 0.55 6.22
CA LEU A 100 5.08 -0.90 6.12
C LEU A 100 4.40 -1.34 4.81
N ASP A 101 3.50 -0.54 4.26
CA ASP A 101 2.74 -0.93 3.07
C ASP A 101 3.32 -0.31 1.81
N HIS A 102 3.47 1.00 1.81
CA HIS A 102 3.67 1.74 0.57
C HIS A 102 5.14 1.88 0.21
N CYS A 103 6.02 2.17 1.17
CA CYS A 103 7.46 2.26 0.94
C CYS A 103 8.04 0.96 0.33
N PRO A 104 7.73 -0.26 0.79
CA PRO A 104 8.20 -1.50 0.16
C PRO A 104 7.78 -1.64 -1.30
N ARG A 105 6.53 -1.30 -1.63
CA ARG A 105 6.00 -1.36 -3.01
C ARG A 105 6.73 -0.43 -3.97
N LEU A 106 7.14 0.74 -3.48
CA LEU A 106 7.84 1.73 -4.29
C LEU A 106 9.35 1.58 -4.30
N LEU A 107 9.96 1.04 -3.25
CA LEU A 107 11.42 1.02 -3.12
C LEU A 107 12.02 -0.33 -3.46
N PHE A 108 11.28 -1.43 -3.32
CA PHE A 108 11.83 -2.76 -3.55
C PHE A 108 11.67 -3.17 -5.00
N ARG A 109 12.75 -3.67 -5.59
CA ARG A 109 12.80 -4.07 -7.00
C ARG A 109 13.45 -5.43 -7.14
N GLY A 110 13.10 -6.13 -8.22
CA GLY A 110 13.69 -7.43 -8.51
C GLY A 110 13.38 -8.42 -7.40
N ILE A 111 14.38 -9.15 -6.91
CA ILE A 111 14.17 -10.14 -5.85
C ILE A 111 13.73 -9.51 -4.52
N ASP A 112 14.03 -8.22 -4.30
CA ASP A 112 13.63 -7.54 -3.08
C ASP A 112 12.11 -7.35 -2.98
N GLU A 113 11.37 -7.39 -4.10
CA GLU A 113 9.89 -7.34 -4.11
C GLU A 113 9.27 -8.47 -3.26
N ARG A 114 9.99 -9.58 -3.10
CA ARG A 114 9.56 -10.68 -2.22
C ARG A 114 9.39 -10.22 -0.77
N TRP A 115 10.17 -9.26 -0.30
CA TRP A 115 10.03 -8.67 1.03
C TRP A 115 8.72 -7.90 1.18
N THR A 116 8.26 -7.20 0.13
CA THR A 116 6.96 -6.51 0.13
C THR A 116 5.84 -7.49 0.48
N TYR A 117 5.71 -8.57 -0.30
CA TYR A 117 4.56 -9.48 -0.22
C TYR A 117 4.67 -10.51 0.90
N SER A 118 5.89 -10.89 1.30
CA SER A 118 6.07 -12.00 2.23
C SER A 118 6.54 -11.59 3.63
N TYR A 119 6.96 -10.34 3.82
CA TYR A 119 7.40 -9.83 5.11
C TYR A 119 6.63 -8.58 5.53
N PHE A 120 6.70 -7.51 4.75
CA PHE A 120 6.13 -6.22 5.15
C PHE A 120 4.61 -6.17 5.07
N MET A 121 4.00 -6.81 4.07
CA MET A 121 2.55 -6.89 3.94
C MET A 121 1.88 -7.57 5.17
N PRO A 122 2.33 -8.73 5.68
CA PRO A 122 1.83 -9.27 6.94
C PRO A 122 1.97 -8.33 8.16
N LEU A 123 3.01 -7.48 8.22
CA LEU A 123 3.15 -6.50 9.30
C LEU A 123 2.12 -5.37 9.18
N SER A 124 1.97 -4.85 7.96
CA SER A 124 0.97 -3.85 7.58
C SER A 124 -0.44 -4.33 7.92
N GLU A 125 -0.78 -5.55 7.54
CA GLU A 125 -2.06 -6.22 7.83
C GLU A 125 -2.35 -6.31 9.34
N ARG A 126 -1.39 -6.78 10.14
CA ARG A 126 -1.54 -6.89 11.61
C ARG A 126 -1.86 -5.54 12.24
N LEU A 127 -1.19 -4.49 11.79
CA LEU A 127 -1.37 -3.13 12.30
C LEU A 127 -2.74 -2.56 11.91
N ALA A 128 -3.14 -2.71 10.64
CA ALA A 128 -4.45 -2.30 10.17
C ALA A 128 -5.58 -3.01 10.93
N GLN A 129 -5.42 -4.31 11.23
CA GLN A 129 -6.38 -5.07 12.02
C GLN A 129 -6.47 -4.57 13.48
N ILE A 130 -5.34 -4.28 14.13
CA ILE A 130 -5.31 -3.72 15.49
C ILE A 130 -6.15 -2.44 15.55
N TRP A 131 -5.99 -1.57 14.57
CA TRP A 131 -6.72 -0.31 14.52
C TRP A 131 -8.18 -0.47 14.17
N HIS A 132 -8.52 -1.35 13.23
CA HIS A 132 -9.90 -1.55 12.78
C HIS A 132 -10.82 -2.04 13.91
N VAL A 133 -10.30 -2.83 14.86
CA VAL A 133 -11.07 -3.32 16.01
C VAL A 133 -11.14 -2.34 17.18
N LEU A 134 -10.49 -1.17 17.09
CA LEU A 134 -10.66 -0.10 18.07
C LEU A 134 -12.08 0.47 18.00
N ARG A 135 -12.51 1.12 19.09
CA ARG A 135 -13.74 1.91 19.05
C ARG A 135 -13.60 3.02 18.01
N THR A 136 -14.71 3.40 17.36
CA THR A 136 -14.72 4.39 16.28
C THR A 136 -13.99 5.69 16.66
N GLU A 137 -14.13 6.15 17.90
CA GLU A 137 -13.51 7.39 18.38
C GLU A 137 -11.98 7.28 18.60
N GLN A 138 -11.44 6.06 18.52
CA GLN A 138 -10.02 5.75 18.69
C GLN A 138 -9.35 5.30 17.38
N ARG A 139 -10.13 5.08 16.32
CA ARG A 139 -9.62 4.64 15.02
C ARG A 139 -8.81 5.74 14.34
N PRO A 140 -7.52 5.54 14.03
CA PRO A 140 -6.66 6.58 13.45
C PRO A 140 -7.10 7.02 12.05
N ASP A 141 -7.97 6.27 11.38
CA ASP A 141 -8.54 6.57 10.07
C ASP A 141 -9.91 7.26 10.14
N GLY A 142 -10.49 7.41 11.34
CA GLY A 142 -11.86 7.90 11.54
C GLY A 142 -12.01 9.41 11.30
N TRP A 143 -13.12 9.80 10.66
CA TRP A 143 -13.40 11.20 10.35
C TRP A 143 -13.52 12.08 11.61
N ASP A 144 -14.11 11.56 12.70
CA ASP A 144 -14.23 12.26 14.00
C ASP A 144 -12.89 12.69 14.62
N LEU A 145 -11.80 11.98 14.31
CA LEU A 145 -10.46 12.38 14.73
C LEU A 145 -9.86 13.41 13.77
N TRP A 146 -9.95 13.16 12.47
CA TRP A 146 -9.33 14.01 11.45
C TRP A 146 -10.00 15.38 11.31
N GLN A 147 -11.33 15.47 11.40
CA GLN A 147 -12.07 16.72 11.24
C GLN A 147 -11.70 17.81 12.27
N LYS A 148 -11.04 17.42 13.37
CA LYS A 148 -10.51 18.35 14.38
C LYS A 148 -9.22 19.06 13.93
N SER A 149 -8.52 18.53 12.92
CA SER A 149 -7.18 18.96 12.53
C SER A 149 -6.93 19.02 11.02
N ALA A 150 -7.91 18.63 10.20
CA ALA A 150 -7.84 18.63 8.75
C ALA A 150 -9.25 18.76 8.14
N GLY A 151 -9.31 19.26 6.90
CA GLY A 151 -10.52 19.26 6.08
C GLY A 151 -10.78 17.92 5.40
N LEU A 152 -11.96 17.80 4.78
CA LEU A 152 -12.43 16.59 4.11
C LEU A 152 -11.44 16.10 3.04
N ASP A 153 -10.94 17.00 2.19
CA ASP A 153 -10.02 16.67 1.10
C ASP A 153 -8.76 15.97 1.61
N TYR A 154 -8.13 16.53 2.64
CA TYR A 154 -6.95 15.91 3.26
C TYR A 154 -7.29 14.56 3.87
N TRP A 155 -8.43 14.44 4.57
CA TRP A 155 -8.89 13.16 5.10
C TRP A 155 -9.15 12.12 4.01
N ILE A 156 -9.73 12.48 2.86
CA ILE A 156 -9.88 11.56 1.71
C ILE A 156 -8.51 11.05 1.26
N GLY A 157 -7.51 11.93 1.15
CA GLY A 157 -6.14 11.55 0.80
C GLY A 157 -5.50 10.59 1.82
N VAL A 158 -5.75 10.81 3.11
CA VAL A 158 -5.32 9.92 4.19
C VAL A 158 -6.06 8.57 4.14
N ARG A 159 -7.38 8.61 3.93
CA ARG A 159 -8.28 7.44 3.97
C ARG A 159 -7.85 6.39 2.96
N PHE A 160 -7.39 6.79 1.78
CA PHE A 160 -6.85 5.87 0.78
C PHE A 160 -5.79 4.93 1.37
N TRP A 161 -4.80 5.49 2.08
CA TRP A 161 -3.65 4.74 2.62
C TRP A 161 -3.98 3.82 3.79
N PHE A 162 -5.01 4.14 4.57
CA PHE A 162 -5.49 3.25 5.63
C PHE A 162 -6.28 2.06 5.08
N GLY A 163 -6.87 2.19 3.89
CA GLY A 163 -7.62 1.11 3.23
C GLY A 163 -6.73 0.11 2.48
N THR A 164 -5.57 0.55 1.97
CA THR A 164 -4.70 -0.31 1.13
C THR A 164 -4.28 -1.64 1.76
N PRO A 165 -3.96 -1.75 3.06
CA PRO A 165 -3.54 -3.03 3.65
C PRO A 165 -4.59 -4.13 3.52
N PHE A 166 -5.88 -3.78 3.61
CA PHE A 166 -6.97 -4.73 3.53
C PHE A 166 -7.13 -5.29 2.12
N VAL A 167 -7.12 -4.42 1.10
CA VAL A 167 -7.21 -4.87 -0.29
C VAL A 167 -5.94 -5.58 -0.74
N HIS A 168 -4.77 -5.23 -0.21
CA HIS A 168 -3.53 -5.92 -0.52
C HIS A 168 -3.43 -7.34 0.05
N SER A 169 -4.22 -7.65 1.08
CA SER A 169 -4.22 -8.95 1.74
C SER A 169 -4.81 -10.04 0.84
N GLU A 170 -4.24 -11.25 0.92
CA GLU A 170 -4.83 -12.45 0.32
C GLU A 170 -5.82 -13.16 1.25
N ARG A 171 -6.19 -12.53 2.37
CA ARG A 171 -7.16 -13.06 3.33
C ARG A 171 -8.56 -12.56 2.99
N LEU A 172 -9.49 -13.49 2.74
CA LEU A 172 -10.87 -13.15 2.36
C LEU A 172 -11.57 -12.28 3.40
N GLU A 173 -11.32 -12.51 4.69
CA GLU A 173 -11.89 -11.67 5.74
C GLU A 173 -11.43 -10.21 5.67
N TYR A 174 -10.20 -9.94 5.20
CA TYR A 174 -9.71 -8.56 5.05
C TYR A 174 -10.27 -7.92 3.79
N GLN A 175 -10.60 -8.70 2.77
CA GLN A 175 -11.36 -8.22 1.62
C GLN A 175 -12.78 -7.77 2.04
N HIS A 176 -13.43 -8.48 2.96
CA HIS A 176 -14.70 -8.02 3.55
C HIS A 176 -14.52 -6.77 4.40
N THR A 177 -13.47 -6.69 5.22
CA THR A 177 -13.13 -5.46 5.97
C THR A 177 -12.90 -4.28 5.02
N ALA A 178 -12.27 -4.50 3.85
CA ALA A 178 -12.13 -3.45 2.84
C ALA A 178 -13.49 -2.95 2.33
N LEU A 179 -14.46 -3.84 2.10
CA LEU A 179 -15.81 -3.45 1.68
C LEU A 179 -16.55 -2.61 2.74
N GLU A 180 -16.39 -2.96 4.02
CA GLU A 180 -16.93 -2.17 5.14
C GLU A 180 -16.24 -0.80 5.21
N PHE A 181 -14.91 -0.78 5.07
CA PHE A 181 -14.11 0.43 5.07
C PHE A 181 -14.51 1.40 3.94
N THR A 182 -14.74 0.88 2.73
CA THR A 182 -15.17 1.67 1.57
C THR A 182 -16.62 2.13 1.71
N ASP A 183 -17.51 1.35 2.32
CA ASP A 183 -18.88 1.79 2.64
C ASP A 183 -18.93 2.91 3.68
N GLU A 184 -18.12 2.81 4.73
CA GLU A 184 -17.95 3.87 5.72
C GLU A 184 -17.44 5.14 5.05
N THR A 185 -16.43 5.01 4.18
CA THR A 185 -15.85 6.13 3.43
C THR A 185 -16.89 6.82 2.54
N ARG A 186 -17.65 6.04 1.75
CA ARG A 186 -18.73 6.56 0.90
C ARG A 186 -19.76 7.32 1.72
N THR A 187 -20.21 6.73 2.83
CA THR A 187 -21.25 7.33 3.69
C THR A 187 -20.81 8.69 4.23
N ILE A 188 -19.56 8.81 4.68
CA ILE A 188 -19.01 10.07 5.17
C ILE A 188 -18.94 11.11 4.03
N VAL A 189 -18.38 10.75 2.88
CA VAL A 189 -18.27 11.69 1.75
C VAL A 189 -19.65 12.10 1.23
N GLU A 190 -20.61 11.19 1.15
CA GLU A 190 -22.01 11.49 0.80
C GLU A 190 -22.64 12.48 1.80
N SER A 191 -22.39 12.29 3.10
CA SER A 191 -22.88 13.18 4.16
C SER A 191 -22.26 14.58 4.09
N GLU A 192 -20.95 14.67 3.89
CA GLU A 192 -20.21 15.94 3.91
C GLU A 192 -20.37 16.74 2.61
N THR A 193 -20.62 16.07 1.48
CA THR A 193 -20.72 16.72 0.16
C THR A 193 -22.14 16.82 -0.40
N GLY A 194 -23.07 15.98 0.09
CA GLY A 194 -24.42 15.84 -0.48
C GLY A 194 -24.46 15.17 -1.86
N VAL A 195 -23.33 14.67 -2.36
CA VAL A 195 -23.23 13.97 -3.65
C VAL A 195 -23.37 12.46 -3.41
N PRO A 196 -24.27 11.73 -4.08
CA PRO A 196 -24.37 10.27 -3.94
C PRO A 196 -23.32 9.52 -4.76
N ASP A 197 -22.89 8.34 -4.29
CA ASP A 197 -21.95 7.49 -5.04
C ASP A 197 -22.64 6.80 -6.25
N PRO A 198 -22.25 7.10 -7.50
CA PRO A 198 -22.81 6.45 -8.68
C PRO A 198 -22.40 4.97 -8.84
N TRP A 199 -21.30 4.54 -8.20
CA TRP A 199 -20.79 3.18 -8.29
C TRP A 199 -21.56 2.19 -7.43
N ARG A 200 -22.34 2.64 -6.44
CA ARG A 200 -23.22 1.76 -5.64
C ARG A 200 -24.16 0.93 -6.52
N ALA A 201 -24.72 1.55 -7.57
CA ALA A 201 -25.62 0.87 -8.51
C ALA A 201 -24.90 -0.22 -9.33
N LYS A 202 -23.59 -0.09 -9.55
CA LYS A 202 -22.75 -1.01 -10.32
C LYS A 202 -21.95 -1.97 -9.43
N ARG A 203 -22.15 -1.93 -8.11
CA ARG A 203 -21.30 -2.69 -7.17
C ARG A 203 -21.38 -4.19 -7.39
N LYS A 204 -22.57 -4.72 -7.74
CA LYS A 204 -22.72 -6.14 -8.08
C LYS A 204 -21.89 -6.54 -9.30
N GLU A 205 -21.79 -5.68 -10.31
CA GLU A 205 -20.96 -5.93 -11.50
C GLU A 205 -19.47 -5.85 -11.13
N THR A 206 -19.10 -4.86 -10.30
CA THR A 206 -17.74 -4.70 -9.78
C THR A 206 -17.29 -5.95 -9.01
N LEU A 207 -18.15 -6.47 -8.14
CA LEU A 207 -17.90 -7.66 -7.32
C LEU A 207 -18.05 -8.98 -8.09
N ALA A 208 -18.28 -8.94 -9.40
CA ALA A 208 -18.31 -10.13 -10.26
C ALA A 208 -17.16 -10.14 -11.27
N ASP A 209 -16.34 -9.09 -11.32
CA ASP A 209 -15.37 -8.88 -12.39
C ASP A 209 -13.95 -9.31 -11.99
N LEU A 210 -13.57 -10.53 -12.39
CA LEU A 210 -12.26 -11.11 -12.09
C LEU A 210 -11.08 -10.39 -12.76
N THR A 211 -11.29 -9.68 -13.87
CA THR A 211 -10.23 -8.96 -14.60
C THR A 211 -10.34 -7.45 -14.49
N GLY A 212 -11.29 -6.99 -13.67
CA GLY A 212 -11.61 -5.60 -13.45
C GLY A 212 -10.44 -4.81 -12.87
N TYR A 213 -9.78 -5.32 -11.82
CA TYR A 213 -8.69 -4.60 -11.17
C TYR A 213 -7.53 -4.24 -12.12
N PRO A 214 -6.90 -5.19 -12.84
CA PRO A 214 -5.86 -4.87 -13.82
C PRO A 214 -6.31 -3.84 -14.88
N ARG A 215 -7.57 -3.91 -15.31
CA ARG A 215 -8.12 -3.02 -16.32
C ARG A 215 -8.31 -1.60 -15.80
N VAL A 216 -8.94 -1.44 -14.63
CA VAL A 216 -9.17 -0.13 -13.99
C VAL A 216 -7.85 0.50 -13.58
N TYR A 217 -6.94 -0.28 -12.98
CA TYR A 217 -5.63 0.22 -12.57
C TYR A 217 -4.84 0.79 -13.75
N ARG A 218 -4.81 0.08 -14.90
CA ARG A 218 -4.14 0.56 -16.12
C ARG A 218 -4.79 1.78 -16.74
N ALA A 219 -6.12 1.89 -16.66
CA ALA A 219 -6.83 3.08 -17.12
C ALA A 219 -6.45 4.32 -16.32
N GLY A 220 -6.04 4.13 -15.06
CA GLY A 220 -5.59 5.18 -14.18
C GLY A 220 -6.74 5.88 -13.44
N PRO A 221 -6.40 6.83 -12.54
CA PRO A 221 -7.38 7.62 -11.81
C PRO A 221 -8.13 8.59 -12.72
N PRO A 222 -9.29 9.12 -12.29
CA PRO A 222 -9.97 10.21 -12.97
C PRO A 222 -9.03 11.39 -13.21
N GLN A 223 -9.11 11.98 -14.40
CA GLN A 223 -8.30 13.12 -14.85
C GLN A 223 -9.21 14.16 -15.52
N GLY A 224 -8.87 15.43 -15.41
CA GLY A 224 -9.65 16.54 -15.97
C GLY A 224 -10.00 17.59 -14.92
N GLU A 225 -10.56 18.72 -15.38
CA GLU A 225 -10.99 19.83 -14.52
C GLU A 225 -12.29 19.53 -13.75
N ASP A 226 -13.02 18.48 -14.13
CA ASP A 226 -14.29 18.05 -13.54
C ASP A 226 -14.11 17.04 -12.38
N VAL A 227 -12.87 16.65 -12.08
CA VAL A 227 -12.56 15.74 -10.96
C VAL A 227 -12.80 16.45 -9.64
N THR A 228 -13.84 16.03 -8.93
CA THR A 228 -14.17 16.49 -7.57
C THR A 228 -13.65 15.50 -6.51
N PRO A 229 -13.48 15.93 -5.24
CA PRO A 229 -13.15 15.04 -4.13
C PRO A 229 -14.09 13.83 -4.03
N ALA A 230 -15.40 14.05 -4.23
CA ALA A 230 -16.41 13.00 -4.21
C ALA A 230 -16.21 12.00 -5.36
N SER A 231 -16.10 12.49 -6.61
CA SER A 231 -15.92 11.63 -7.78
C SER A 231 -14.65 10.78 -7.71
N TRP A 232 -13.56 11.36 -7.20
CA TRP A 232 -12.30 10.67 -6.98
C TRP A 232 -12.43 9.60 -5.91
N THR A 233 -13.06 9.94 -4.77
CA THR A 233 -13.30 9.00 -3.66
C THR A 233 -14.10 7.80 -4.13
N TYR A 234 -15.16 8.01 -4.91
CA TYR A 234 -16.01 6.90 -5.36
C TYR A 234 -15.32 6.00 -6.37
N TRP A 235 -14.50 6.57 -7.27
CA TRP A 235 -13.62 5.76 -8.12
C TRP A 235 -12.62 4.96 -7.27
N MET A 236 -12.01 5.58 -6.26
CA MET A 236 -11.07 4.93 -5.36
C MET A 236 -11.73 3.77 -4.59
N CYS A 237 -12.94 3.97 -4.06
CA CYS A 237 -13.69 2.92 -3.38
C CYS A 237 -14.08 1.78 -4.33
N MET A 238 -14.44 2.07 -5.59
CA MET A 238 -14.66 1.04 -6.60
C MET A 238 -13.38 0.27 -6.92
N LEU A 239 -12.25 0.97 -7.07
CA LEU A 239 -10.95 0.35 -7.28
C LEU A 239 -10.58 -0.56 -6.10
N MET A 240 -10.92 -0.21 -4.88
CA MET A 240 -10.72 -1.09 -3.73
C MET A 240 -11.65 -2.31 -3.77
N ASP A 241 -12.95 -2.11 -4.00
CA ASP A 241 -13.94 -3.20 -4.03
C ASP A 241 -13.62 -4.25 -5.13
N ILE A 242 -13.06 -3.85 -6.27
CA ILE A 242 -12.79 -4.74 -7.41
C ILE A 242 -11.61 -5.72 -7.18
N HIS A 243 -10.96 -5.65 -6.01
CA HIS A 243 -9.98 -6.65 -5.57
C HIS A 243 -10.64 -7.94 -5.05
N VAL A 244 -11.84 -7.83 -4.45
CA VAL A 244 -12.55 -8.92 -3.78
C VAL A 244 -12.73 -10.15 -4.68
N PRO A 245 -13.19 -10.03 -5.95
CA PRO A 245 -13.47 -11.20 -6.79
C PRO A 245 -12.24 -12.08 -7.01
N ILE A 246 -11.05 -11.47 -7.11
CA ILE A 246 -9.79 -12.20 -7.32
C ILE A 246 -9.51 -13.11 -6.11
N ILE A 247 -9.67 -12.57 -4.90
CA ILE A 247 -9.42 -13.32 -3.67
C ILE A 247 -10.54 -14.32 -3.37
N GLU A 248 -11.79 -14.00 -3.64
CA GLU A 248 -12.90 -14.96 -3.51
C GLU A 248 -12.71 -16.19 -4.41
N HIS A 249 -12.23 -15.96 -5.64
CA HIS A 249 -12.09 -17.03 -6.64
C HIS A 249 -10.80 -17.85 -6.45
N TYR A 250 -9.65 -17.19 -6.32
CA TYR A 250 -8.34 -17.87 -6.26
C TYR A 250 -7.83 -18.08 -4.83
N GLY A 251 -8.40 -17.40 -3.83
CA GLY A 251 -7.88 -17.37 -2.45
C GLY A 251 -6.56 -16.63 -2.30
N ARG A 252 -6.07 -15.97 -3.36
CA ARG A 252 -4.78 -15.29 -3.45
C ARG A 252 -4.70 -14.43 -4.71
N TYR A 253 -3.66 -13.60 -4.84
CA TYR A 253 -3.35 -12.89 -6.08
C TYR A 253 -2.47 -13.75 -6.99
N PRO A 254 -2.96 -14.21 -8.15
CA PRO A 254 -2.16 -15.05 -9.05
C PRO A 254 -0.86 -14.38 -9.51
N CYS A 255 -0.87 -13.07 -9.73
CA CYS A 255 0.31 -12.29 -10.12
C CYS A 255 1.45 -12.34 -9.09
N GLN A 256 1.15 -12.61 -7.81
CA GLN A 256 2.16 -12.73 -6.75
C GLN A 256 2.76 -14.14 -6.65
N ASN A 257 2.29 -15.11 -7.45
CA ASN A 257 2.76 -16.49 -7.35
C ASN A 257 4.27 -16.61 -7.55
N ALA A 258 4.78 -16.05 -8.64
CA ALA A 258 6.20 -16.13 -8.99
C ALA A 258 7.13 -15.50 -7.94
N ILE A 259 6.84 -14.27 -7.48
CA ILE A 259 7.68 -13.56 -6.51
C ILE A 259 7.66 -14.21 -5.11
N ARG A 260 6.58 -14.91 -4.78
CA ARG A 260 6.46 -15.69 -3.54
C ARG A 260 6.90 -17.15 -3.69
N GLY A 261 7.31 -17.55 -4.88
CA GLY A 261 7.78 -18.91 -5.20
C GLY A 261 6.68 -19.97 -5.20
N ARG A 262 5.42 -19.57 -5.43
CA ARG A 262 4.27 -20.47 -5.57
C ARG A 262 4.16 -20.96 -7.01
N GLU A 263 3.61 -22.15 -7.18
CA GLU A 263 3.19 -22.63 -8.50
C GLU A 263 1.78 -22.13 -8.81
N SER A 264 1.61 -21.60 -10.03
CA SER A 264 0.30 -21.22 -10.56
C SER A 264 -0.44 -22.45 -11.09
N THR A 265 -1.74 -22.55 -10.81
CA THR A 265 -2.65 -23.51 -11.43
C THR A 265 -2.83 -23.22 -12.92
N ALA A 266 -3.52 -24.10 -13.67
CA ALA A 266 -3.84 -23.84 -15.08
C ALA A 266 -4.71 -22.59 -15.24
N GLU A 267 -5.77 -22.49 -14.43
CA GLU A 267 -6.69 -21.35 -14.44
C GLU A 267 -6.01 -20.03 -14.04
N GLU A 268 -5.11 -20.06 -13.05
CA GLU A 268 -4.34 -18.87 -12.67
C GLU A 268 -3.42 -18.40 -13.80
N LYS A 269 -2.86 -19.31 -14.60
CA LYS A 269 -2.05 -18.95 -15.77
C LYS A 269 -2.90 -18.30 -16.86
N GLU A 270 -4.08 -18.86 -17.13
CA GLU A 270 -5.05 -18.27 -18.08
C GLU A 270 -5.43 -16.85 -17.65
N TRP A 271 -5.69 -16.63 -16.36
CA TRP A 271 -5.97 -15.28 -15.82
C TRP A 271 -4.78 -14.34 -15.95
N ILE A 272 -3.55 -14.81 -15.68
CA ILE A 272 -2.33 -14.01 -15.85
C ILE A 272 -2.16 -13.61 -17.33
N GLU A 273 -2.40 -14.53 -18.27
CA GLU A 273 -2.35 -14.25 -19.71
C GLU A 273 -3.43 -13.25 -20.13
N GLU A 274 -4.69 -13.46 -19.72
CA GLU A 274 -5.81 -12.57 -20.03
C GLU A 274 -5.58 -11.15 -19.49
N THR A 275 -5.00 -11.05 -18.29
CA THR A 275 -4.64 -9.78 -17.67
C THR A 275 -3.31 -9.23 -18.18
N THR A 276 -2.70 -9.82 -19.20
CA THR A 276 -1.44 -9.37 -19.82
C THR A 276 -0.31 -9.25 -18.78
N HIS A 277 -0.11 -10.30 -17.99
CA HIS A 277 0.93 -10.41 -16.97
C HIS A 277 0.93 -9.25 -15.95
N PHE A 278 -0.26 -8.78 -15.57
CA PHE A 278 -0.41 -7.65 -14.65
C PHE A 278 0.27 -7.92 -13.30
N GLY A 279 1.23 -7.08 -12.92
CA GLY A 279 1.91 -7.16 -11.62
C GLY A 279 2.77 -8.41 -11.42
N GLU A 280 2.97 -9.23 -12.46
CA GLU A 280 3.83 -10.41 -12.37
C GLU A 280 5.31 -10.00 -12.40
N THR A 281 6.12 -10.61 -11.53
CA THR A 281 7.57 -10.38 -11.55
C THR A 281 8.22 -11.02 -12.78
N THR A 282 9.41 -10.57 -13.14
CA THR A 282 10.13 -11.10 -14.32
C THR A 282 10.53 -12.56 -14.16
N GLN A 283 10.72 -13.27 -15.28
CA GLN A 283 11.15 -14.68 -15.27
C GLN A 283 12.50 -14.88 -14.57
N ASP A 284 13.43 -13.94 -14.71
CA ASP A 284 14.74 -14.00 -14.05
C ASP A 284 14.63 -13.90 -12.53
N VAL A 285 13.78 -12.99 -12.04
CA VAL A 285 13.48 -12.88 -10.60
C VAL A 285 12.78 -14.15 -10.10
N ALA A 286 11.77 -14.64 -10.84
CA ALA A 286 11.07 -15.87 -10.48
C ALA A 286 12.01 -17.07 -10.38
N LYS A 287 12.99 -17.18 -11.30
CA LYS A 287 14.04 -18.20 -11.25
C LYS A 287 14.89 -18.08 -9.99
N ARG A 288 15.37 -16.87 -9.68
CA ARG A 288 16.18 -16.63 -8.47
C ARG A 288 15.41 -16.93 -7.18
N VAL A 289 14.13 -16.60 -7.11
CA VAL A 289 13.26 -16.96 -5.97
C VAL A 289 13.17 -18.48 -5.81
N LYS A 290 12.98 -19.23 -6.90
CA LYS A 290 12.96 -20.70 -6.86
C LYS A 290 14.29 -21.29 -6.38
N GLU A 291 15.42 -20.75 -6.86
CA GLU A 291 16.76 -21.16 -6.42
C GLU A 291 16.99 -20.89 -4.93
N ASP A 292 16.53 -19.75 -4.43
CA ASP A 292 16.56 -19.43 -3.00
C ASP A 292 15.75 -20.41 -2.17
N ILE A 293 14.51 -20.70 -2.57
CA ILE A 293 13.65 -21.66 -1.87
C ILE A 293 14.26 -23.07 -1.88
N ALA A 294 14.73 -23.53 -3.03
CA ALA A 294 15.37 -24.85 -3.16
C ALA A 294 16.62 -24.98 -2.28
N ALA A 295 17.32 -23.89 -2.04
CA ALA A 295 18.50 -23.84 -1.17
C ALA A 295 18.19 -23.50 0.30
N GLY A 296 16.92 -23.31 0.68
CA GLY A 296 16.55 -22.87 2.03
C GLY A 296 17.09 -21.48 2.39
N ARG A 297 17.29 -20.61 1.39
CA ARG A 297 17.81 -19.26 1.53
C ARG A 297 16.72 -18.21 1.38
N TRP A 298 16.99 -17.07 1.99
CA TRP A 298 16.24 -15.85 1.78
C TRP A 298 17.23 -14.74 1.45
N THR A 299 17.22 -14.27 0.20
CA THR A 299 18.08 -13.16 -0.21
C THR A 299 17.86 -11.92 0.68
N PRO A 300 18.91 -11.39 1.32
CA PRO A 300 18.79 -10.22 2.18
C PRO A 300 18.23 -9.01 1.43
N LEU A 301 17.42 -8.21 2.14
CA LEU A 301 16.85 -6.99 1.61
C LEU A 301 17.95 -6.02 1.16
N GLY A 302 17.78 -5.43 -0.02
CA GLY A 302 18.69 -4.45 -0.61
C GLY A 302 19.65 -5.03 -1.63
N THR A 303 19.51 -6.32 -1.95
CA THR A 303 20.37 -6.98 -2.96
C THR A 303 20.20 -6.34 -4.34
N ASP A 304 18.95 -6.11 -4.75
CA ASP A 304 18.65 -5.53 -6.07
C ASP A 304 18.34 -4.04 -5.96
N SER A 305 17.75 -3.61 -4.84
CA SER A 305 17.28 -2.23 -4.64
C SER A 305 18.41 -1.26 -4.26
N LEU A 306 19.50 -1.76 -3.65
CA LEU A 306 20.70 -0.98 -3.33
C LEU A 306 21.99 -1.47 -4.01
N GLY A 307 21.95 -2.57 -4.76
CA GLY A 307 23.14 -3.16 -5.39
C GLY A 307 23.75 -2.32 -6.52
N GLU A 308 24.82 -2.83 -7.13
CA GLU A 308 25.59 -2.18 -8.22
C GLU A 308 24.75 -1.78 -9.46
N ASN A 309 23.51 -2.28 -9.57
CA ASN A 309 22.58 -2.06 -10.68
C ASN A 309 21.77 -0.75 -10.63
N ARG A 310 22.12 0.22 -9.76
CA ARG A 310 21.38 1.49 -9.59
C ARG A 310 21.23 2.30 -10.90
N SER A 311 22.16 2.14 -11.85
CA SER A 311 22.17 2.84 -13.14
C SER A 311 21.27 2.20 -14.21
N GLU A 312 21.18 0.87 -14.25
CA GLU A 312 20.46 0.13 -15.29
C GLU A 312 18.95 0.11 -15.05
N VAL A 313 18.53 -0.02 -13.78
CA VAL A 313 17.11 -0.02 -13.39
C VAL A 313 16.44 1.32 -13.69
N ARG A 314 17.15 2.44 -13.52
CA ARG A 314 16.63 3.79 -13.84
C ARG A 314 16.50 4.03 -15.35
N ALA A 315 17.38 3.43 -16.16
CA ALA A 315 17.34 3.53 -17.62
C ALA A 315 16.22 2.69 -18.25
N ALA A 316 15.97 1.49 -17.71
CA ALA A 316 14.89 0.61 -18.18
C ALA A 316 13.49 1.22 -17.95
N LEU A 317 13.28 1.91 -16.82
CA LEU A 317 12.02 2.60 -16.51
C LEU A 317 11.72 3.78 -17.45
N ASN A 318 12.72 4.59 -17.79
CA ASN A 318 12.53 5.69 -18.74
C ASN A 318 12.23 5.16 -20.16
N THR A 319 12.89 4.08 -20.57
CA THR A 319 12.69 3.49 -21.91
C THR A 319 11.30 2.84 -22.05
N ALA A 320 10.76 2.26 -20.98
CA ALA A 320 9.42 1.66 -20.98
C ALA A 320 8.28 2.70 -21.02
N LEU A 321 8.53 3.92 -20.54
CA LEU A 321 7.56 5.03 -20.56
C LEU A 321 7.64 5.84 -21.87
N ASP A 322 8.83 6.00 -22.45
CA ASP A 322 9.02 6.72 -23.73
C ASP A 322 8.62 5.88 -24.95
N GLY A 323 8.56 4.55 -24.84
CA GLY A 323 8.15 3.65 -25.92
C GLY A 323 6.64 3.55 -26.19
N LYS A 324 5.81 4.32 -25.49
CA LYS A 324 4.33 4.33 -25.62
C LYS A 324 3.73 5.74 -25.82
N ARG A 325 4.49 6.68 -26.38
CA ARG A 325 3.92 7.94 -26.91
C ARG A 325 3.71 7.89 -28.41
#